data_AF-B7B7H3-F1
#
_entry.id   AF-B7B7H3-F1
#
_cell.length_a   1.000
_cell.length_b   1.000
_cell.length_c   1.000
_cell.angle_alpha   90.00
_cell.angle_beta   90.00
_cell.angle_gamma   90.00
#
_symmetry.space_group_name_H-M   'P 1'
#
loop_
_entity.id
_entity.type
_entity.pdbx_description
1 polymer ?
#
loop_
_entity_poly.entity_id
_entity_poly.type
_entity_poly.pdbx_seq_one_letter_code
_entity_poly.pdbx_strand_id
1 'polypeptide(L)'
;MGRIIAIDYGRKRTGLAVTDTLQMIANGLTTVPSGELTKFLADYVSREPVERFVVGLPKQMNNELSENMKYVEAFVAHLKRTIPDIPVEYYDERFTSVLAHKAMLDGGLKKKKRQDKGLVDEISAVIILQSYLENKKYQL
;
A
#
# COMPACT_ATOMS: atom_id res chain seq x y z
N MET A 1 -13.27 15.56 1.99
CA MET A 1 -12.54 14.38 2.49
C MET A 1 -12.58 13.33 1.41
N GLY A 2 -11.42 12.85 1.01
CA GLY A 2 -11.27 11.79 0.01
C GLY A 2 -10.66 10.54 0.64
N ARG A 3 -10.67 9.44 -0.12
CA ARG A 3 -10.06 8.18 0.28
C ARG A 3 -8.54 8.30 0.31
N ILE A 4 -7.90 7.54 1.18
CA ILE A 4 -6.45 7.34 1.17
C ILE A 4 -6.18 5.97 0.57
N ILE A 5 -5.23 5.90 -0.36
CA ILE A 5 -4.80 4.64 -0.97
C ILE A 5 -3.39 4.32 -0.47
N ALA A 6 -3.21 3.14 0.12
CA ALA A 6 -1.88 2.60 0.40
C ALA A 6 -1.39 1.71 -0.75
N ILE A 7 -0.09 1.79 -1.02
CA ILE A 7 0.58 1.14 -2.13
C ILE A 7 1.80 0.38 -1.58
N ASP A 8 1.71 -0.95 -1.58
CA ASP A 8 2.83 -1.84 -1.29
C ASP A 8 3.52 -2.23 -2.60
N TYR A 9 4.52 -1.45 -3.00
CA TYR A 9 5.13 -1.57 -4.32
C TYR A 9 6.14 -2.73 -4.39
N GLY A 10 5.71 -3.84 -4.97
CA GLY A 10 6.61 -4.89 -5.46
C GLY A 10 7.02 -4.67 -6.92
N ARG A 11 8.11 -5.31 -7.37
CA ARG A 11 8.61 -5.21 -8.77
C ARG A 11 7.73 -5.93 -9.81
N LYS A 12 6.99 -6.95 -9.39
CA LYS A 12 6.15 -7.78 -10.28
C LYS A 12 4.67 -7.49 -10.12
N ARG A 13 4.26 -7.23 -8.89
CA ARG A 13 2.89 -6.99 -8.45
C ARG A 13 2.92 -5.97 -7.32
N THR A 14 1.83 -5.26 -7.15
CA THR A 14 1.67 -4.22 -6.14
C THR A 14 0.36 -4.44 -5.41
N GLY A 15 0.43 -4.53 -4.08
CA GLY A 15 -0.73 -4.57 -3.22
C GLY A 15 -1.32 -3.18 -3.03
N LEU A 16 -2.64 -3.09 -3.06
CA LEU A 16 -3.38 -1.86 -2.86
C LEU A 16 -4.40 -2.03 -1.75
N ALA A 17 -4.47 -1.03 -0.89
CA ALA A 17 -5.53 -0.87 0.10
C ALA A 17 -6.11 0.53 0.02
N VAL A 18 -7.36 0.68 0.44
CA VAL A 18 -8.07 1.95 0.38
C VAL A 18 -8.93 2.16 1.63
N THR A 19 -9.10 3.41 2.03
CA THR A 19 -10.05 3.76 3.09
C THR A 19 -11.46 3.93 2.55
N ASP A 20 -12.44 3.95 3.45
CA ASP A 20 -13.69 4.64 3.19
C ASP A 20 -13.48 6.17 3.10
N THR A 21 -14.49 6.92 2.67
CA THR A 21 -14.40 8.37 2.48
C THR A 21 -14.24 9.16 3.79
N LEU A 22 -14.62 8.58 4.94
CA LEU A 22 -14.39 9.15 6.25
C LEU A 22 -13.01 8.81 6.83
N GLN A 23 -12.19 8.04 6.09
CA GLN A 23 -10.85 7.59 6.50
C GLN A 23 -10.87 6.80 7.83
N MET A 24 -11.95 6.05 8.10
CA MET A 24 -12.13 5.33 9.36
C MET A 24 -11.60 3.90 9.30
N ILE A 25 -11.74 3.22 8.17
CA ILE A 25 -11.45 1.80 8.01
C ILE A 25 -10.57 1.59 6.78
N ALA A 26 -9.45 0.88 6.95
CA ALA A 26 -8.63 0.39 5.85
C ALA A 26 -9.18 -0.95 5.30
N ASN A 27 -9.36 -1.03 3.99
CA ASN A 27 -9.82 -2.24 3.30
C ASN A 27 -8.86 -2.64 2.19
N GLY A 28 -8.74 -3.94 1.94
CA GLY A 28 -8.06 -4.43 0.75
C GLY A 28 -8.76 -3.92 -0.50
N LEU A 29 -8.01 -3.34 -1.43
CA LEU A 29 -8.56 -2.89 -2.71
C LEU A 29 -8.38 -3.97 -3.76
N THR A 30 -7.12 -4.32 -4.05
CA THR A 30 -6.77 -5.36 -5.02
C THR A 30 -5.24 -5.55 -5.05
N THR A 31 -4.77 -6.48 -5.89
CA THR A 31 -3.37 -6.53 -6.36
C THR A 31 -3.31 -6.35 -7.87
N VAL A 32 -2.38 -5.52 -8.34
CA VAL A 32 -2.19 -5.25 -9.79
C VAL A 32 -0.76 -5.56 -10.22
N PRO A 33 -0.52 -5.90 -11.50
CA PRO A 33 0.83 -5.91 -12.05
C PRO A 33 1.47 -4.52 -11.93
N SER A 34 2.73 -4.45 -11.46
CA SER A 34 3.38 -3.16 -11.16
C SER A 34 3.55 -2.26 -12.39
N GLY A 35 3.62 -2.85 -13.59
CA GLY A 35 3.67 -2.12 -14.86
C GLY A 35 2.34 -1.45 -15.25
N GLU A 36 1.22 -1.90 -14.69
CA GLU A 36 -0.12 -1.36 -14.97
C GLU A 36 -0.62 -0.44 -13.84
N LEU A 37 0.10 -0.39 -12.72
CA LEU A 37 -0.29 0.30 -11.51
C LEU A 37 -0.68 1.77 -11.73
N THR A 38 0.16 2.54 -12.42
CA THR A 38 -0.10 3.98 -12.63
C THR A 38 -1.37 4.21 -13.43
N LYS A 39 -1.62 3.36 -14.45
CA LYS A 39 -2.85 3.41 -15.25
C LYS A 39 -4.06 3.07 -14.39
N PHE A 40 -3.96 2.00 -13.60
CA PHE A 40 -5.02 1.61 -12.67
C PHE A 40 -5.37 2.74 -11.69
N LEU A 41 -4.35 3.38 -11.10
CA LEU A 41 -4.56 4.50 -10.18
C LEU A 41 -5.19 5.71 -10.88
N ALA A 42 -4.74 6.07 -12.08
CA ALA A 42 -5.34 7.16 -12.86
C ALA A 42 -6.83 6.90 -13.15
N ASP A 43 -7.16 5.68 -13.56
CA ASP A 43 -8.53 5.27 -13.81
C ASP A 43 -9.37 5.17 -12.52
N TYR A 44 -8.75 4.92 -11.36
CA TYR A 44 -9.44 4.88 -10.07
C TYR A 44 -9.76 6.29 -9.57
N VAL A 45 -8.79 7.20 -9.62
CA VAL A 45 -8.97 8.58 -9.13
C VAL A 45 -9.92 9.40 -10.01
N SER A 46 -10.14 9.00 -11.26
CA SER A 46 -11.15 9.62 -12.11
C SER A 46 -12.59 9.25 -11.72
N ARG A 47 -12.78 8.21 -10.91
CA ARG A 47 -14.09 7.68 -10.51
C ARG A 47 -14.40 7.89 -9.04
N GLU A 48 -13.37 7.94 -8.20
CA GLU A 48 -13.50 8.01 -6.76
C GLU A 48 -12.71 9.20 -6.20
N PRO A 49 -13.25 9.95 -5.22
CA PRO A 49 -12.48 11.00 -4.55
C PRO A 49 -11.33 10.38 -3.77
N VAL A 50 -10.10 10.71 -4.17
CA VAL A 50 -8.86 10.30 -3.51
C VAL A 50 -8.12 11.54 -3.02
N GLU A 51 -7.72 11.52 -1.76
CA GLU A 51 -7.05 12.63 -1.09
C GLU A 51 -5.53 12.44 -1.03
N ARG A 52 -5.06 11.19 -1.00
CA ARG A 52 -3.65 10.89 -0.76
C ARG A 52 -3.24 9.49 -1.19
N PHE A 53 -2.01 9.37 -1.66
CA PHE A 53 -1.31 8.10 -1.79
C PHE A 53 -0.30 7.94 -0.64
N VAL A 54 -0.31 6.76 -0.02
CA VAL A 54 0.67 6.34 0.99
C VAL A 54 1.47 5.18 0.41
N VAL A 55 2.77 5.37 0.20
CA VAL A 55 3.63 4.37 -0.44
C VAL A 55 4.52 3.74 0.62
N GLY A 56 4.58 2.40 0.62
CA GLY A 56 5.49 1.65 1.48
C GLY A 56 6.94 2.09 1.29
N LEU A 57 7.63 2.33 2.40
CA LEU A 57 9.03 2.73 2.44
C LEU A 57 9.88 1.51 2.81
N PRO A 58 10.52 0.86 1.83
CA PRO A 58 11.25 -0.39 2.05
C PRO A 58 12.52 -0.13 2.85
N LYS A 59 12.47 -0.40 4.15
CA LYS A 59 13.60 -0.33 5.07
C LYS A 59 14.05 -1.72 5.48
N GLN A 60 15.36 -1.88 5.58
CA GLN A 60 16.00 -3.04 6.17
C GLN A 60 15.89 -3.02 7.70
N MET A 61 16.21 -4.16 8.34
CA MET A 61 16.16 -4.30 9.80
C MET A 61 17.14 -3.36 10.53
N ASN A 62 18.22 -2.95 9.87
CA ASN A 62 19.20 -1.98 10.37
C ASN A 62 18.80 -0.51 10.11
N ASN A 63 17.55 -0.25 9.69
CA ASN A 63 17.01 1.06 9.28
C ASN A 63 17.58 1.64 7.98
N GLU A 64 18.45 0.93 7.26
CA GLU A 64 18.92 1.38 5.95
C GLU A 64 17.85 1.17 4.88
N LEU A 65 17.90 1.97 3.81
CA LEU A 65 17.02 1.79 2.66
C LEU A 65 17.34 0.46 1.96
N SER A 66 16.29 -0.24 1.55
CA SER A 66 16.43 -1.45 0.74
C SER A 66 16.91 -1.12 -0.68
N GLU A 67 17.54 -2.08 -1.36
CA GLU A 67 17.80 -2.00 -2.80
C GLU A 67 16.54 -1.77 -3.64
N ASN A 68 15.36 -2.12 -3.09
CA ASN A 68 14.08 -1.89 -3.73
C ASN A 68 13.69 -0.41 -3.78
N MET A 69 14.29 0.44 -2.94
CA MET A 69 13.95 1.87 -2.86
C MET A 69 14.08 2.57 -4.22
N LYS A 70 15.11 2.25 -5.00
CA LYS A 70 15.29 2.84 -6.35
C LYS A 70 14.10 2.60 -7.29
N TYR A 71 13.41 1.46 -7.15
CA TYR A 71 12.23 1.15 -7.96
C TYR A 71 11.00 1.88 -7.44
N VAL A 72 10.87 1.97 -6.10
CA VAL A 72 9.81 2.75 -5.46
C VAL A 72 9.93 4.23 -5.84
N GLU A 73 11.12 4.81 -5.78
CA GLU A 73 11.37 6.21 -6.18
C GLU A 73 11.05 6.46 -7.65
N ALA A 74 11.49 5.58 -8.55
CA ALA A 74 11.18 5.68 -9.97
C ALA A 74 9.66 5.61 -10.22
N PHE A 75 8.96 4.71 -9.52
CA PHE A 75 7.50 4.64 -9.55
C PHE A 75 6.85 5.92 -9.04
N VAL A 76 7.25 6.43 -7.86
CA VAL A 76 6.66 7.63 -7.27
C VAL A 76 6.90 8.86 -8.15
N ALA A 77 8.07 8.98 -8.76
CA ALA A 77 8.35 10.05 -9.72
C ALA A 77 7.42 9.98 -10.94
N HIS A 78 7.16 8.77 -11.46
CA HIS A 78 6.21 8.58 -12.56
C HIS A 78 4.76 8.85 -12.13
N LEU A 79 4.37 8.42 -10.93
CA LEU A 79 3.05 8.65 -10.34
C LEU A 79 2.77 10.14 -10.19
N LYS A 80 3.68 10.90 -9.57
CA LYS A 80 3.55 12.36 -9.38
C LYS A 80 3.45 13.12 -10.70
N ARG A 81 4.11 12.64 -11.76
CA ARG A 81 3.97 13.23 -13.09
C ARG A 81 2.61 12.94 -13.74
N THR A 82 2.02 11.79 -13.44
CA THR A 82 0.77 11.33 -14.08
C THR A 82 -0.46 11.84 -13.32
N ILE A 83 -0.36 11.94 -12.00
CA ILE A 83 -1.43 12.35 -11.08
C ILE A 83 -0.85 13.42 -10.13
N PRO A 84 -0.62 14.66 -10.62
CA PRO A 84 0.10 15.69 -9.87
C PRO A 84 -0.70 16.28 -8.69
N ASP A 85 -2.03 16.22 -8.75
CA ASP A 85 -2.91 16.90 -7.78
C ASP A 85 -3.06 16.13 -6.46
N ILE A 86 -2.62 14.86 -6.41
CA ILE A 86 -2.75 14.01 -5.24
C ILE A 86 -1.38 13.84 -4.58
N PRO A 87 -1.22 14.28 -3.31
CA PRO A 87 0.04 14.14 -2.59
C PRO A 87 0.40 12.67 -2.37
N VAL A 88 1.72 12.40 -2.40
CA VAL A 88 2.30 11.10 -2.11
C VAL A 88 3.16 11.21 -0.86
N GLU A 89 2.87 10.40 0.14
CA GLU A 89 3.64 10.25 1.37
C GLU A 89 4.27 8.87 1.46
N TYR A 90 5.45 8.78 2.05
CA TYR A 90 6.10 7.50 2.35
C TYR A 90 5.76 7.06 3.77
N TYR A 91 5.45 5.79 3.98
CA TYR A 91 5.22 5.23 5.29
C TYR A 91 5.99 3.94 5.52
N ASP A 92 6.49 3.74 6.72
CA ASP A 92 7.35 2.60 7.07
C ASP A 92 6.61 1.27 6.87
N GLU A 93 7.17 0.39 6.03
CA GLU A 93 6.56 -0.92 5.69
C GLU A 93 7.19 -2.09 6.47
N ARG A 94 8.07 -1.84 7.44
CA ARG A 94 8.76 -2.93 8.13
C ARG A 94 7.78 -3.92 8.75
N PHE A 95 8.12 -5.20 8.64
CA PHE A 95 7.36 -6.33 9.19
C PHE A 95 5.97 -6.57 8.58
N THR A 96 5.53 -5.81 7.57
CA THR A 96 4.19 -5.96 6.97
C THR A 96 3.93 -7.38 6.46
N SER A 97 4.88 -8.00 5.75
CA SER A 97 4.69 -9.37 5.25
C SER A 97 4.62 -10.42 6.37
N VAL A 98 5.37 -10.22 7.46
CA VAL A 98 5.33 -11.13 8.63
C VAL A 98 3.99 -10.99 9.35
N LEU A 99 3.54 -9.75 9.54
CA LEU A 99 2.24 -9.44 10.12
C LEU A 99 1.10 -9.93 9.23
N ALA A 100 1.22 -9.83 7.90
CA ALA A 100 0.25 -10.34 6.95
C ALA A 100 0.13 -11.87 7.08
N HIS A 101 1.25 -12.59 7.07
CA HIS A 101 1.24 -14.03 7.27
C HIS A 101 0.63 -14.45 8.62
N LYS A 102 0.91 -13.69 9.69
CA LYS A 102 0.31 -13.89 11.01
C LYS A 102 -1.21 -13.64 10.99
N ALA A 103 -1.66 -12.53 10.42
CA ALA A 103 -3.08 -12.20 10.30
C ALA A 103 -3.85 -13.29 9.53
N MET A 104 -3.26 -13.82 8.45
CA MET A 104 -3.87 -14.92 7.70
C MET A 104 -3.92 -16.24 8.50
N LEU A 105 -2.90 -16.50 9.33
CA LEU A 105 -2.86 -17.65 10.23
C LEU A 105 -3.97 -17.54 11.28
N ASP A 106 -4.06 -16.39 11.95
CA ASP A 106 -5.02 -16.11 13.00
C ASP A 106 -6.46 -16.11 12.46
N GLY A 107 -6.65 -15.67 11.21
CA GLY A 107 -7.92 -15.77 10.48
C GLY A 107 -8.30 -17.18 10.00
N GLY A 108 -7.50 -18.20 10.32
CA GLY A 108 -7.79 -19.60 10.00
C GLY A 108 -7.61 -19.97 8.52
N LEU A 109 -6.86 -19.20 7.74
CA LEU A 109 -6.67 -19.50 6.32
C LEU A 109 -5.82 -20.77 6.13
N LYS A 110 -6.28 -21.64 5.22
CA LYS A 110 -5.53 -22.85 4.82
C LYS A 110 -4.17 -22.48 4.22
N LYS A 111 -3.17 -23.35 4.40
CA LYS A 111 -1.79 -23.16 3.94
C LYS A 111 -1.68 -22.71 2.47
N LYS A 112 -2.49 -23.28 1.57
CA LYS A 112 -2.52 -22.92 0.14
C LYS A 112 -2.88 -21.44 -0.09
N LYS A 113 -3.87 -20.91 0.62
CA LYS A 113 -4.24 -19.48 0.53
C LYS A 113 -3.18 -18.58 1.16
N ARG A 114 -2.52 -19.04 2.22
CA ARG A 114 -1.41 -18.30 2.86
C ARG A 114 -0.14 -18.20 2.02
N GLN A 115 -0.02 -19.02 0.97
CA GLN A 115 1.08 -18.96 0.00
C GLN A 115 0.73 -18.13 -1.23
N ASP A 116 -0.50 -17.62 -1.32
CA ASP A 116 -0.90 -16.72 -2.40
C ASP A 116 -0.24 -15.36 -2.19
N LYS A 117 0.77 -15.08 -3.01
CA LYS A 117 1.52 -13.83 -2.93
C LYS A 117 0.65 -12.61 -3.17
N GLY A 118 -0.35 -12.70 -4.06
CA GLY A 118 -1.26 -11.57 -4.30
C GLY A 118 -2.04 -11.19 -3.04
N LEU A 119 -2.54 -12.21 -2.34
CA LEU A 119 -3.25 -11.99 -1.07
C LEU A 119 -2.32 -11.45 0.03
N VAL A 120 -1.06 -11.92 0.08
CA VAL A 120 -0.07 -11.40 1.04
C VAL A 120 0.24 -9.93 0.79
N ASP A 121 0.44 -9.53 -0.47
CA ASP A 121 0.74 -8.13 -0.82
C ASP A 121 -0.47 -7.21 -0.55
N GLU A 122 -1.69 -7.67 -0.84
CA GLU A 122 -2.91 -6.92 -0.50
C GLU A 122 -3.06 -6.71 1.01
N ILE A 123 -2.87 -7.77 1.81
CA ILE A 123 -2.92 -7.66 3.27
C ILE A 123 -1.80 -6.77 3.80
N SER A 124 -0.61 -6.82 3.18
CA SER A 124 0.51 -5.95 3.54
C SER A 124 0.18 -4.48 3.28
N ALA A 125 -0.46 -4.15 2.15
CA ALA A 125 -0.97 -2.80 1.88
C ALA A 125 -2.03 -2.35 2.89
N VAL A 126 -2.92 -3.24 3.34
CA VAL A 126 -3.89 -2.94 4.40
C VAL A 126 -3.20 -2.61 5.71
N ILE A 127 -2.17 -3.37 6.08
CA ILE A 127 -1.38 -3.13 7.31
C ILE A 127 -0.66 -1.78 7.24
N ILE A 128 -0.08 -1.42 6.09
CA ILE A 128 0.53 -0.10 5.87
C ILE A 128 -0.51 1.00 6.10
N LEU A 129 -1.69 0.87 5.47
CA LEU A 129 -2.75 1.87 5.56
C LEU A 129 -3.27 2.02 6.99
N GLN A 130 -3.55 0.90 7.66
CA GLN A 130 -4.03 0.89 9.04
C GLN A 130 -3.02 1.56 9.98
N SER A 131 -1.74 1.20 9.86
CA SER A 131 -0.66 1.78 10.66
C SER A 131 -0.53 3.29 10.42
N TYR A 132 -0.67 3.73 9.16
CA TYR A 132 -0.66 5.15 8.80
C TYR A 132 -1.82 5.92 9.44
N LEU A 133 -3.04 5.38 9.37
CA LEU A 133 -4.23 6.00 9.96
C LEU A 133 -4.11 6.12 11.48
N GLU A 134 -3.61 5.07 12.14
CA GLU A 134 -3.35 5.07 13.58
C GLU A 134 -2.32 6.14 13.94
N ASN A 135 -1.19 6.20 13.23
CA ASN A 135 -0.16 7.22 13.46
C ASN A 135 -0.71 8.64 13.28
N LYS A 136 -1.50 8.90 12.24
CA LYS A 136 -2.15 10.19 12.00
C LYS A 136 -3.13 10.57 13.11
N LYS A 137 -3.86 9.59 13.68
CA LYS A 137 -4.81 9.81 14.79
C LYS A 137 -4.13 10.23 16.09
N TYR A 138 -2.94 9.69 16.37
CA TYR A 138 -2.17 9.98 17.60
C TYR A 138 -1.22 11.19 17.48
N GLN A 139 -1.19 11.87 16.34
CA GLN A 139 -0.45 13.13 16.13
C GLN A 139 -1.28 14.39 16.41
N LEU A 140 -2.55 14.23 16.80
CA LEU A 140 -3.45 15.28 17.29
C LEU A 140 -3.36 15.39 18.81
#